data_AF-A0A6I5NBP3-F1
#
_entry.id   AF-A0A6I5NBP3-F1
#
_cell.length_a   1.000
_cell.length_b   1.000
_cell.length_c   1.000
_cell.angle_alpha   90.00
_cell.angle_beta   90.00
_cell.angle_gamma   90.00
#
_symmetry.space_group_name_H-M   'P 1'
#
loop_
_entity.id
_entity.type
_entity.pdbx_description
1 polymer ?
#
loop_
_entity_poly.entity_id
_entity_poly.type
_entity_poly.pdbx_seq_one_letter_code
_entity_poly.pdbx_strand_id
1 'polypeptide(L)'
;MGRKALTVDAINARLEAAQIGLRVYQRGEKLSIRGTLPPRPGSKYTKPHQQLISLGVYANPAGLDYAESEAFRLGALLAQKRFSWLELDQESQGKGDTCQSWIDRFKRHWLKQQEGTEEAIDLKWREQFWYPAFKWLPPNSRLTPQLLDSVVERWKPNSRSRQLACQKFQRLADFANIKSDIRSQQGDYSLSNVERFIPEDADIIAAIDGMQNKSWQWVAGMMATYNLRDHEAFLCEVEWREYDGER
;
A
#
# COMPACT_ATOMS: atom_id res chain seq x y z
N MET A 1 45.61 -1.48 -12.28
CA MET A 1 44.35 -1.22 -13.00
C MET A 1 43.94 0.21 -12.72
N GLY A 2 43.93 1.09 -13.72
CA GLY A 2 43.62 2.51 -13.53
C GLY A 2 42.16 2.69 -13.10
N ARG A 3 41.90 3.58 -12.12
CA ARG A 3 40.53 3.92 -11.70
C ARG A 3 39.78 4.50 -12.89
N LYS A 4 38.63 3.92 -13.23
CA LYS A 4 37.69 4.42 -14.23
C LYS A 4 37.34 5.88 -13.91
N ALA A 5 37.63 6.80 -14.82
CA ALA A 5 37.27 8.20 -14.64
C ALA A 5 35.75 8.36 -14.76
N LEU A 6 35.11 8.78 -13.66
CA LEU A 6 33.67 9.03 -13.55
C LEU A 6 33.42 10.54 -13.71
N THR A 7 33.56 11.03 -14.93
CA THR A 7 33.11 12.37 -15.35
C THR A 7 32.22 12.23 -16.57
N VAL A 8 31.33 13.20 -16.80
CA VAL A 8 30.43 13.19 -17.96
C VAL A 8 31.21 13.09 -19.27
N ASP A 9 32.33 13.81 -19.39
CA ASP A 9 33.17 13.79 -20.60
C ASP A 9 33.85 12.43 -20.81
N ALA A 10 34.38 11.84 -19.73
CA ALA A 10 35.02 10.52 -19.83
C ALA A 10 34.01 9.42 -20.16
N ILE A 11 32.77 9.52 -19.66
CA ILE A 11 31.67 8.62 -20.03
C ILE A 11 31.29 8.81 -21.49
N ASN A 12 31.11 10.05 -21.95
CA ASN A 12 30.75 10.34 -23.33
C ASN A 12 31.82 9.86 -24.32
N ALA A 13 33.10 10.00 -24.00
CA ALA A 13 34.19 9.45 -24.81
C ALA A 13 34.12 7.91 -24.92
N ARG A 14 33.72 7.22 -23.85
CA ARG A 14 33.53 5.75 -23.87
C ARG A 14 32.30 5.33 -24.68
N LEU A 15 31.19 6.07 -24.56
CA LEU A 15 30.00 5.82 -25.37
C LEU A 15 30.29 6.02 -26.86
N GLU A 16 31.07 7.05 -27.20
CA GLU A 16 31.50 7.32 -28.57
C GLU A 16 32.43 6.23 -29.11
N ALA A 17 33.42 5.78 -28.32
CA ALA A 17 34.28 4.66 -28.68
C ALA A 17 33.49 3.34 -28.90
N ALA A 18 32.38 3.16 -28.18
CA ALA A 18 31.45 2.05 -28.35
C ALA A 18 30.41 2.25 -29.48
N GLN A 19 30.52 3.34 -30.26
CA GLN A 19 29.59 3.72 -31.32
C GLN A 19 28.13 3.88 -30.86
N ILE A 20 27.92 4.29 -29.61
CA ILE A 20 26.60 4.55 -29.06
C ILE A 20 26.23 6.01 -29.33
N GLY A 21 25.15 6.24 -30.09
CA GLY A 21 24.64 7.57 -30.45
C GLY A 21 23.95 8.34 -29.31
N LEU A 22 24.23 8.00 -28.05
CA LEU A 22 23.66 8.60 -26.85
C LEU A 22 24.77 9.29 -26.05
N ARG A 23 24.43 10.38 -25.36
CA ARG A 23 25.33 11.11 -24.47
C ARG A 23 24.72 11.30 -23.10
N VAL A 24 25.53 11.17 -22.06
CA VAL A 24 25.16 11.63 -20.72
C VAL A 24 25.25 13.15 -20.68
N TYR A 25 24.23 13.77 -20.11
CA TYR A 25 24.06 15.20 -19.98
C TYR A 25 23.70 15.56 -18.54
N GLN A 26 24.48 16.44 -17.93
CA GLN A 26 24.19 16.96 -16.60
C GLN A 26 23.39 18.26 -16.69
N ARG A 27 22.28 18.34 -15.96
CA ARG A 27 21.46 19.55 -15.82
C ARG A 27 21.34 19.91 -14.35
N GLY A 28 22.12 20.91 -13.92
CA GLY A 28 22.28 21.24 -12.51
C GLY A 28 22.91 20.06 -11.77
N GLU A 29 22.23 19.55 -10.74
CA GLU A 29 22.72 18.41 -9.96
C GLU A 29 22.28 17.05 -10.50
N LYS A 30 21.44 16.99 -11.54
CA LYS A 30 20.85 15.73 -12.04
C LYS A 30 21.42 15.32 -13.39
N LEU A 31 21.42 14.01 -13.64
CA LEU A 31 21.87 13.40 -14.89
C LEU A 31 20.69 12.98 -15.78
N SER A 32 20.90 13.11 -17.08
CA SER A 32 19.98 12.72 -18.15
C SER A 32 20.75 12.10 -19.32
N ILE A 33 20.07 11.36 -20.17
CA ILE A 33 20.62 10.85 -21.44
C ILE A 33 20.01 11.65 -22.59
N ARG A 34 20.85 12.14 -23.50
CA ARG A 34 20.45 12.88 -24.71
C ARG A 34 20.85 12.10 -25.94
N GLY A 35 19.94 11.99 -26.90
CA GLY A 35 20.22 11.32 -28.18
C GLY A 35 19.06 11.41 -29.16
N THR A 36 19.27 10.90 -30.38
CA THR A 36 18.20 10.79 -31.38
C THR A 36 17.38 9.56 -31.07
N LEU A 37 16.15 9.77 -30.61
CA LEU A 37 15.24 8.71 -30.16
C LEU A 37 14.00 8.68 -31.06
N PRO A 38 13.32 7.52 -31.17
CA PRO A 38 12.00 7.45 -31.80
C PRO A 38 11.04 8.50 -31.23
N PRO A 39 10.06 9.00 -31.99
CA PRO A 39 9.09 9.94 -31.44
C PRO A 39 8.32 9.31 -30.27
N ARG A 40 8.07 10.10 -29.22
CA ARG A 40 7.26 9.69 -28.07
C ARG A 40 5.82 9.37 -28.53
N PRO A 41 5.15 8.33 -28.00
CA PRO A 41 3.74 8.06 -28.28
C PRO A 41 2.88 9.31 -28.00
N GLY A 42 2.02 9.69 -28.96
CA GLY A 42 1.19 10.90 -28.86
C GLY A 42 1.89 12.23 -29.16
N SER A 43 3.17 12.20 -29.57
CA SER A 43 3.89 13.40 -30.02
C SER A 43 3.45 13.83 -31.42
N LYS A 44 3.57 15.14 -31.70
CA LYS A 44 3.38 15.73 -33.04
C LYS A 44 4.49 15.35 -34.04
N TYR A 45 5.59 14.79 -33.57
CA TYR A 45 6.71 14.39 -34.41
C TYR A 45 6.53 12.95 -34.90
N THR A 46 6.73 12.72 -36.19
CA THR A 46 6.61 11.40 -36.83
C THR A 46 7.97 10.76 -37.15
N LYS A 47 9.07 11.52 -37.06
CA LYS A 47 10.44 11.06 -37.31
C LYS A 47 11.27 11.08 -36.01
N PRO A 48 12.30 10.22 -35.90
CA PRO A 48 13.26 10.30 -34.81
C PRO A 48 13.88 11.70 -34.73
N HIS A 49 14.00 12.21 -33.52
CA HIS A 49 14.58 13.53 -33.25
C HIS A 49 15.31 13.52 -31.93
N GLN A 50 16.10 14.57 -31.70
CA GLN A 50 16.90 14.67 -30.49
C GLN A 50 16.00 14.91 -29.28
N GLN A 51 16.09 14.02 -28.30
CA GLN A 51 15.29 14.01 -27.08
C GLN A 51 16.17 13.75 -25.85
N LEU A 52 15.60 14.01 -24.67
CA LEU A 52 16.24 13.82 -23.38
C LEU A 52 15.43 12.85 -22.52
N ILE A 53 16.11 11.88 -21.92
CA ILE A 53 15.58 10.94 -20.93
C ILE A 53 16.16 11.34 -19.57
N SER A 54 15.32 11.76 -18.65
CA SER A 54 15.73 12.07 -17.27
C SER A 54 15.99 10.78 -16.51
N LEU A 55 17.16 10.63 -15.88
CA LEU A 55 17.50 9.43 -15.11
C LEU A 55 17.07 9.51 -13.64
N GLY A 56 16.72 10.71 -13.16
CA GLY A 56 16.32 10.92 -11.77
C GLY A 56 17.43 10.76 -10.72
N VAL A 57 18.69 10.57 -11.14
CA VAL A 57 19.86 10.42 -10.26
C VAL A 57 20.71 11.69 -10.21
N TYR A 58 21.45 11.85 -9.11
CA TYR A 58 22.38 12.97 -8.90
C TYR A 58 23.71 12.76 -9.63
N ALA A 59 24.41 13.84 -9.94
CA ALA A 59 25.74 13.86 -10.54
C ALA A 59 26.86 13.54 -9.53
N ASN A 60 26.69 12.44 -8.79
CA ASN A 60 27.69 11.87 -7.90
C ASN A 60 28.30 10.59 -8.53
N PRO A 61 29.39 10.02 -7.98
CA PRO A 61 30.06 8.88 -8.60
C PRO A 61 29.13 7.68 -8.90
N ALA A 62 28.21 7.36 -7.98
CA ALA A 62 27.24 6.27 -8.17
C ALA A 62 26.22 6.59 -9.28
N GLY A 63 25.74 7.83 -9.33
CA GLY A 63 24.83 8.28 -10.39
C GLY A 63 25.48 8.33 -11.76
N LEU A 64 26.77 8.67 -11.83
CA LEU A 64 27.56 8.67 -13.07
C LEU A 64 27.78 7.25 -13.60
N ASP A 65 28.10 6.29 -12.72
CA ASP A 65 28.25 4.88 -13.11
C ASP A 65 26.93 4.25 -13.56
N TYR A 66 25.82 4.59 -12.87
CA TYR A 66 24.47 4.23 -13.29
C TYR A 66 24.11 4.84 -14.65
N ALA A 67 24.38 6.14 -14.85
CA ALA A 67 24.08 6.83 -16.09
C ALA A 67 24.82 6.25 -17.29
N GLU A 68 26.07 5.83 -17.10
CA GLU A 68 26.83 5.12 -18.11
C GLU A 68 26.21 3.76 -18.45
N SER A 69 25.91 2.94 -17.43
CA SER A 69 25.30 1.61 -17.63
C SER A 69 23.96 1.71 -18.36
N GLU A 70 23.15 2.71 -17.98
CA GLU A 70 21.85 2.95 -18.59
C GLU A 70 21.97 3.43 -20.04
N ALA A 71 22.97 4.26 -20.35
CA ALA A 71 23.26 4.66 -21.73
C ALA A 71 23.68 3.46 -22.60
N PHE A 72 24.45 2.51 -22.06
CA PHE A 72 24.76 1.24 -22.75
C PHE A 72 23.51 0.40 -23.00
N ARG A 73 22.65 0.23 -21.98
CA ARG A 73 21.38 -0.50 -22.10
C ARG A 73 20.47 0.09 -23.18
N LEU A 74 20.26 1.41 -23.14
CA LEU A 74 19.43 2.12 -24.12
C LEU A 74 20.04 2.08 -25.53
N GLY A 75 21.36 2.20 -25.63
CA GLY A 75 22.09 2.06 -26.88
C GLY A 75 21.84 0.69 -27.52
N ALA A 76 21.91 -0.38 -26.74
CA ALA A 76 21.60 -1.74 -27.21
C ALA A 76 20.15 -1.91 -27.67
N LEU A 77 19.18 -1.35 -26.94
CA LEU A 77 17.76 -1.39 -27.34
C LEU A 77 17.50 -0.63 -28.65
N LEU A 78 18.15 0.51 -28.84
CA LEU A 78 18.06 1.29 -30.09
C LEU A 78 18.69 0.53 -31.26
N ALA A 79 19.88 -0.05 -31.08
CA ALA A 79 20.55 -0.86 -32.10
C ALA A 79 19.71 -2.06 -32.53
N GLN A 80 19.00 -2.70 -31.59
CA GLN A 80 18.09 -3.82 -31.86
C GLN A 80 16.72 -3.38 -32.39
N LYS A 81 16.44 -2.07 -32.54
CA LYS A 81 15.11 -1.52 -32.87
C LYS A 81 14.00 -1.97 -31.91
N ARG A 82 14.35 -2.25 -30.65
CA ARG A 82 13.44 -2.69 -29.59
C ARG A 82 13.12 -1.62 -28.56
N PHE A 83 13.65 -0.41 -28.75
CA PHE A 83 13.39 0.70 -27.85
C PHE A 83 11.89 1.05 -27.80
N SER A 84 11.33 1.09 -26.59
CA SER A 84 9.94 1.45 -26.32
C SER A 84 9.85 2.52 -25.23
N TRP A 85 9.26 3.67 -25.56
CA TRP A 85 8.97 4.71 -24.57
C TRP A 85 8.01 4.24 -23.48
N LEU A 86 7.10 3.33 -23.82
CA LEU A 86 6.13 2.79 -22.89
C LEU A 86 6.83 1.95 -21.80
N GLU A 87 7.80 1.12 -22.18
CA GLU A 87 8.59 0.31 -21.25
C GLU A 87 9.47 1.18 -20.35
N LEU A 88 10.11 2.20 -20.92
CA LEU A 88 10.89 3.18 -20.16
C LEU A 88 10.05 3.97 -19.16
N ASP A 89 8.86 4.42 -19.57
CA ASP A 89 7.93 5.10 -18.67
C ASP A 89 7.48 4.16 -17.56
N GLN A 90 7.24 2.88 -17.85
CA GLN A 90 6.91 1.86 -16.85
C GLN A 90 8.05 1.59 -15.86
N GLU A 91 9.30 1.50 -16.34
CA GLU A 91 10.50 1.32 -15.50
C GLU A 91 10.77 2.56 -14.63
N SER A 92 10.55 3.76 -15.17
CA SER A 92 10.74 5.04 -14.47
C SER A 92 9.67 5.28 -13.39
N GLN A 93 8.45 4.80 -13.60
CA GLN A 93 7.34 4.83 -12.64
C GLN A 93 7.46 3.71 -11.58
N GLY A 94 8.27 2.67 -11.84
CA GLY A 94 8.34 1.45 -11.03
C GLY A 94 9.04 1.56 -9.67
N LYS A 95 9.89 2.57 -9.42
CA LYS A 95 10.58 2.70 -8.11
C LYS A 95 9.77 3.43 -7.03
N GLY A 96 8.66 4.08 -7.39
CA GLY A 96 7.85 4.90 -6.48
C GLY A 96 6.41 4.43 -6.25
N ASP A 97 5.90 3.53 -7.10
CA ASP A 97 4.46 3.18 -7.17
C ASP A 97 4.16 1.72 -6.77
N THR A 98 5.05 1.11 -6.01
CA THR A 98 4.81 -0.19 -5.39
C THR A 98 3.64 -0.12 -4.40
N CYS A 99 2.99 -1.25 -4.11
CA CYS A 99 1.98 -1.32 -3.07
C CYS A 99 2.54 -0.83 -1.73
N GLN A 100 3.76 -1.23 -1.35
CA GLN A 100 4.35 -0.81 -0.09
C GLN A 100 4.58 0.71 -0.04
N SER A 101 5.14 1.30 -1.11
CA SER A 101 5.37 2.75 -1.15
C SER A 101 4.07 3.56 -1.08
N TRP A 102 2.98 3.08 -1.70
CA TRP A 102 1.66 3.70 -1.57
C TRP A 102 1.07 3.54 -0.18
N ILE A 103 1.20 2.36 0.44
CA ILE A 103 0.79 2.11 1.82
C ILE A 103 1.54 3.04 2.78
N ASP A 104 2.85 3.22 2.61
CA ASP A 104 3.65 4.09 3.48
C ASP A 104 3.30 5.58 3.32
N ARG A 105 3.02 6.02 2.09
CA ARG A 105 2.49 7.38 1.82
C ARG A 105 1.12 7.56 2.46
N PHE A 106 0.24 6.58 2.33
CA PHE A 106 -1.09 6.62 2.92
C PHE A 106 -1.01 6.64 4.45
N LYS A 107 -0.17 5.78 5.07
CA LYS A 107 0.04 5.76 6.54
C LYS A 107 0.50 7.13 7.02
N ARG A 108 1.51 7.72 6.38
CA ARG A 108 2.00 9.07 6.73
C ARG A 108 0.93 10.14 6.60
N HIS A 109 0.09 10.09 5.56
CA HIS A 109 -1.03 11.02 5.43
C HIS A 109 -2.07 10.84 6.53
N TRP A 110 -2.45 9.60 6.81
CA TRP A 110 -3.42 9.25 7.83
C TRP A 110 -2.96 9.63 9.25
N LEU A 111 -1.67 9.43 9.55
CA LEU A 111 -1.05 9.77 10.84
C LEU A 111 -1.16 11.26 11.18
N LYS A 112 -1.12 12.16 10.18
CA LYS A 112 -1.28 13.61 10.41
C LYS A 112 -2.65 13.99 10.98
N GLN A 113 -3.63 13.10 10.88
CA GLN A 113 -5.00 13.30 11.34
C GLN A 113 -5.30 12.53 12.63
N GLN A 114 -4.29 11.91 13.26
CA GLN A 114 -4.48 11.13 14.49
C GLN A 114 -3.93 11.88 15.69
N GLU A 115 -4.61 11.68 16.82
CA GLU A 115 -4.23 12.16 18.14
C GLU A 115 -4.25 10.97 19.12
N GLY A 116 -3.41 11.02 20.16
CA GLY A 116 -3.27 9.95 21.15
C GLY A 116 -1.85 9.40 21.27
N THR A 117 -1.70 8.32 22.03
CA THR A 117 -0.40 7.65 22.21
C THR A 117 -0.01 6.87 20.95
N GLU A 118 1.29 6.61 20.78
CA GLU A 118 1.82 5.89 19.62
C GLU A 118 1.23 4.47 19.52
N GLU A 119 1.08 3.79 20.65
CA GLU A 119 0.54 2.43 20.72
C GLU A 119 -0.92 2.36 20.27
N ALA A 120 -1.75 3.32 20.71
CA ALA A 120 -3.15 3.41 20.34
C ALA A 120 -3.32 3.71 18.84
N ILE A 121 -2.49 4.61 18.30
CA ILE A 121 -2.49 4.96 16.88
C ILE A 121 -2.07 3.76 16.03
N ASP A 122 -1.02 3.03 16.43
CA ASP A 122 -0.55 1.88 15.67
C ASP A 122 -1.54 0.69 15.73
N LEU A 123 -2.21 0.47 16.88
CA LEU A 123 -3.31 -0.49 16.98
C LEU A 123 -4.46 -0.11 16.03
N LYS A 124 -4.89 1.15 16.04
CA LYS A 124 -5.93 1.66 15.15
C LYS A 124 -5.57 1.48 13.67
N TRP A 125 -4.30 1.73 13.30
CA TRP A 125 -3.82 1.46 11.94
C TRP A 125 -3.94 -0.02 11.57
N ARG A 126 -3.48 -0.90 12.47
CA ARG A 126 -3.49 -2.36 12.24
C ARG A 126 -4.90 -2.89 12.04
N GLU A 127 -5.82 -2.51 12.92
CA GLU A 127 -7.21 -2.96 12.89
C GLU A 127 -8.01 -2.36 11.74
N GLN A 128 -7.80 -1.08 11.42
CA GLN A 128 -8.62 -0.41 10.42
C GLN A 128 -8.15 -0.64 8.98
N PHE A 129 -6.86 -0.84 8.74
CA PHE A 129 -6.28 -0.86 7.39
C PHE A 129 -5.44 -2.11 7.12
N TRP A 130 -4.52 -2.45 8.04
CA TRP A 130 -3.55 -3.50 7.78
C TRP A 130 -4.19 -4.89 7.68
N TYR A 131 -4.81 -5.38 8.75
CA TYR A 131 -5.39 -6.72 8.79
C TYR A 131 -6.57 -6.91 7.83
N PRO A 132 -7.49 -5.93 7.69
CA PRO A 132 -8.62 -6.10 6.78
C PRO A 132 -8.24 -6.12 5.30
N ALA A 133 -7.13 -5.49 4.90
CA ALA A 133 -6.83 -5.24 3.50
C ALA A 133 -5.33 -5.22 3.17
N PHE A 134 -4.57 -4.25 3.69
CA PHE A 134 -3.25 -3.90 3.14
C PHE A 134 -2.18 -4.98 3.33
N LYS A 135 -2.29 -5.82 4.36
CA LYS A 135 -1.42 -6.98 4.60
C LYS A 135 -1.37 -7.93 3.39
N TRP A 136 -2.44 -7.99 2.61
CA TRP A 136 -2.59 -8.93 1.49
C TRP A 136 -2.08 -8.39 0.15
N LEU A 137 -1.63 -7.13 0.11
CA LEU A 137 -1.04 -6.55 -1.09
C LEU A 137 0.42 -7.02 -1.24
N PRO A 138 0.83 -7.49 -2.43
CA PRO A 138 2.21 -7.85 -2.68
C PRO A 138 3.10 -6.60 -2.65
N PRO A 139 4.07 -6.49 -1.72
CA PRO A 139 4.70 -5.21 -1.37
C PRO A 139 5.49 -4.59 -2.53
N ASN A 140 6.12 -5.42 -3.35
CA ASN A 140 6.98 -4.98 -4.46
C ASN A 140 6.24 -4.85 -5.80
N SER A 141 4.97 -5.26 -5.87
CA SER A 141 4.17 -5.15 -7.08
C SER A 141 3.65 -3.72 -7.22
N ARG A 142 3.40 -3.30 -8.47
CA ARG A 142 2.79 -1.99 -8.73
C ARG A 142 1.34 -1.97 -8.30
N LEU A 143 0.92 -0.90 -7.63
CA LEU A 143 -0.49 -0.69 -7.31
C LEU A 143 -1.27 -0.37 -8.61
N THR A 144 -2.15 -1.28 -9.01
CA THR A 144 -2.99 -1.15 -10.22
C THR A 144 -4.43 -1.58 -9.91
N PRO A 145 -5.44 -1.11 -10.66
CA PRO A 145 -6.82 -1.58 -10.50
C PRO A 145 -6.92 -3.11 -10.57
N GLN A 146 -6.26 -3.72 -11.57
CA GLN A 146 -6.31 -5.16 -11.82
C GLN A 146 -5.68 -5.97 -10.66
N LEU A 147 -4.63 -5.43 -10.04
CA LEU A 147 -4.05 -6.03 -8.84
C LEU A 147 -5.05 -5.98 -7.68
N LEU A 148 -5.71 -4.84 -7.47
CA LEU A 148 -6.68 -4.68 -6.39
C LEU A 148 -7.88 -5.62 -6.59
N ASP A 149 -8.39 -5.73 -7.82
CA ASP A 149 -9.48 -6.65 -8.19
C ASP A 149 -9.10 -8.10 -7.88
N SER A 150 -7.92 -8.56 -8.34
CA SER A 150 -7.47 -9.94 -8.09
C SER A 150 -7.26 -10.24 -6.61
N VAL A 151 -6.83 -9.26 -5.80
CA VAL A 151 -6.66 -9.46 -4.35
C VAL A 151 -8.01 -9.57 -3.64
N VAL A 152 -9.06 -8.88 -4.11
CA VAL A 152 -10.43 -8.95 -3.53
C VAL A 152 -11.04 -10.35 -3.63
N GLU A 153 -10.66 -11.14 -4.65
CA GLU A 153 -11.14 -12.52 -4.84
C GLU A 153 -10.78 -13.45 -3.68
N ARG A 154 -9.81 -13.08 -2.84
CA ARG A 154 -9.43 -13.82 -1.64
C ARG A 154 -10.61 -14.01 -0.66
N TRP A 155 -11.53 -13.07 -0.62
CA TRP A 155 -12.66 -13.13 0.30
C TRP A 155 -13.92 -13.65 -0.38
N LYS A 156 -14.63 -14.50 0.35
CA LYS A 156 -15.95 -15.00 -0.06
C LYS A 156 -16.86 -13.83 -0.45
N PRO A 157 -17.57 -13.91 -1.58
CA PRO A 157 -18.62 -12.95 -1.93
C PRO A 157 -19.59 -12.70 -0.78
N ASN A 158 -20.10 -11.48 -0.68
CA ASN A 158 -21.09 -11.06 0.32
C ASN A 158 -20.69 -11.29 1.78
N SER A 159 -19.38 -11.28 2.08
CA SER A 159 -18.87 -11.36 3.45
C SER A 159 -18.48 -9.99 4.00
N ARG A 160 -18.55 -9.86 5.34
CA ARG A 160 -18.08 -8.66 6.05
C ARG A 160 -16.63 -8.32 5.70
N SER A 161 -15.77 -9.33 5.64
CA SER A 161 -14.34 -9.17 5.35
C SER A 161 -14.11 -8.65 3.93
N ARG A 162 -14.84 -9.17 2.94
CA ARG A 162 -14.79 -8.64 1.56
C ARG A 162 -15.24 -7.19 1.51
N GLN A 163 -16.34 -6.88 2.19
CA GLN A 163 -16.87 -5.52 2.24
C GLN A 163 -15.83 -4.54 2.82
N LEU A 164 -15.19 -4.91 3.93
CA LEU A 164 -14.10 -4.12 4.50
C LEU A 164 -12.93 -3.97 3.52
N ALA A 165 -12.44 -5.07 2.95
CA ALA A 165 -11.33 -5.06 2.02
C ALA A 165 -11.58 -4.11 0.84
N CYS A 166 -12.74 -4.22 0.18
CA CYS A 166 -13.13 -3.35 -0.93
C CYS A 166 -13.15 -1.86 -0.52
N GLN A 167 -13.70 -1.53 0.66
CA GLN A 167 -13.71 -0.16 1.15
C GLN A 167 -12.30 0.40 1.39
N LYS A 168 -11.40 -0.40 1.97
CA LYS A 168 -10.02 0.04 2.23
C LYS A 168 -9.20 0.14 0.96
N PHE A 169 -9.36 -0.79 0.02
CA PHE A 169 -8.69 -0.71 -1.28
C PHE A 169 -9.18 0.46 -2.12
N GLN A 170 -10.49 0.73 -2.15
CA GLN A 170 -11.01 1.91 -2.83
C GLN A 170 -10.38 3.18 -2.24
N ARG A 171 -10.31 3.29 -0.90
CA ARG A 171 -9.71 4.46 -0.25
C ARG A 171 -8.21 4.61 -0.56
N LEU A 172 -7.48 3.51 -0.72
CA LEU A 172 -6.07 3.55 -1.15
C LEU A 172 -5.94 3.95 -2.62
N ALA A 173 -6.83 3.45 -3.48
CA ALA A 173 -6.87 3.78 -4.91
C ALA A 173 -7.21 5.27 -5.12
N ASP A 174 -8.21 5.80 -4.41
CA ASP A 174 -8.58 7.22 -4.43
C ASP A 174 -7.39 8.09 -4.00
N PHE A 175 -6.68 7.70 -2.92
CA PHE A 175 -5.47 8.40 -2.46
C PHE A 175 -4.33 8.36 -3.49
N ALA A 176 -4.19 7.25 -4.21
CA ALA A 176 -3.23 7.09 -5.29
C ALA A 176 -3.68 7.71 -6.63
N ASN A 177 -4.88 8.33 -6.66
CA ASN A 177 -5.53 8.85 -7.87
C ASN A 177 -5.67 7.79 -8.98
N ILE A 178 -5.90 6.53 -8.58
CA ILE A 178 -6.14 5.39 -9.45
C ILE A 178 -7.65 5.29 -9.68
N LYS A 179 -8.09 5.42 -10.93
CA LYS A 179 -9.48 5.19 -11.30
C LYS A 179 -9.81 3.70 -11.19
N SER A 180 -10.58 3.33 -10.17
CA SER A 180 -11.08 1.98 -9.95
C SER A 180 -12.47 2.03 -9.30
N ASP A 181 -13.32 1.03 -9.58
CA ASP A 181 -14.61 0.85 -8.93
C ASP A 181 -14.63 -0.46 -8.12
N ILE A 182 -13.68 -0.57 -7.20
CA ILE A 182 -13.53 -1.78 -6.35
C ILE A 182 -14.69 -1.87 -5.37
N ARG A 183 -15.27 -0.73 -5.00
CA ARG A 183 -16.41 -0.66 -4.09
C ARG A 183 -17.64 -1.40 -4.63
N SER A 184 -17.84 -1.45 -5.95
CA SER A 184 -18.90 -2.25 -6.57
C SER A 184 -18.83 -3.75 -6.22
N GLN A 185 -17.64 -4.26 -5.89
CA GLN A 185 -17.37 -5.68 -5.61
C GLN A 185 -17.56 -6.07 -4.13
N GLN A 186 -17.96 -5.12 -3.28
CA GLN A 186 -18.06 -5.33 -1.84
C GLN A 186 -19.19 -6.31 -1.44
N GLY A 187 -20.14 -6.55 -2.34
CA GLY A 187 -21.32 -7.37 -2.12
C GLY A 187 -22.43 -6.67 -1.32
N ASP A 188 -23.45 -7.43 -0.95
CA ASP A 188 -24.66 -6.99 -0.25
C ASP A 188 -24.66 -7.34 1.25
N TYR A 189 -23.48 -7.57 1.83
CA TYR A 189 -23.35 -7.87 3.26
C TYR A 189 -24.02 -6.76 4.10
N SER A 190 -25.00 -7.15 4.89
CA SER A 190 -25.69 -6.32 5.87
C SER A 190 -25.84 -7.08 7.17
N LEU A 191 -25.77 -6.38 8.30
CA LEU A 191 -26.04 -6.95 9.62
C LEU A 191 -27.47 -7.50 9.73
N SER A 192 -28.42 -6.92 8.96
CA SER A 192 -29.80 -7.42 8.87
C SER A 192 -29.91 -8.82 8.27
N ASN A 193 -28.90 -9.25 7.50
CA ASN A 193 -28.90 -10.55 6.83
C ASN A 193 -28.12 -11.61 7.63
N VAL A 194 -27.57 -11.23 8.80
CA VAL A 194 -26.86 -12.15 9.69
C VAL A 194 -27.85 -12.69 10.70
N GLU A 195 -28.20 -13.96 10.55
CA GLU A 195 -28.95 -14.69 11.57
C GLU A 195 -28.04 -14.90 12.79
N ARG A 196 -28.46 -14.37 13.93
CA ARG A 196 -27.76 -14.56 15.21
C ARG A 196 -28.62 -15.45 16.07
N PHE A 197 -28.05 -16.57 16.51
CA PHE A 197 -28.64 -17.37 17.56
C PHE A 197 -28.50 -16.63 18.89
N ILE A 198 -29.61 -16.30 19.51
CA ILE A 198 -29.67 -15.77 20.88
C ILE A 198 -30.25 -16.90 21.72
N PRO A 199 -29.48 -17.45 22.70
CA PRO A 199 -29.98 -18.50 23.58
C PRO A 199 -31.13 -17.99 24.46
N GLU A 200 -31.99 -18.90 24.91
CA GLU A 200 -33.01 -18.59 25.92
C GLU A 200 -32.39 -18.39 27.30
N ASP A 201 -33.07 -17.67 28.19
CA ASP A 201 -32.57 -17.37 29.54
C ASP A 201 -32.16 -18.64 30.31
N ALA A 202 -32.93 -19.72 30.17
CA ALA A 202 -32.63 -21.00 30.83
C ALA A 202 -31.31 -21.61 30.36
N ASP A 203 -31.00 -21.49 29.06
CA ASP A 203 -29.74 -21.98 28.49
C ASP A 203 -28.55 -21.13 28.97
N ILE A 204 -28.76 -19.81 29.09
CA ILE A 204 -27.74 -18.88 29.60
C ILE A 204 -27.41 -19.22 31.06
N ILE A 205 -28.44 -19.39 31.91
CA ILE A 205 -28.27 -19.75 33.32
C ILE A 205 -27.54 -21.08 33.45
N ALA A 206 -27.99 -22.12 32.73
CA ALA A 206 -27.36 -23.43 32.78
C ALA A 206 -25.89 -23.40 32.32
N ALA A 207 -25.58 -22.62 31.27
CA ALA A 207 -24.22 -22.45 30.79
C ALA A 207 -23.32 -21.77 31.82
N ILE A 208 -23.81 -20.73 32.50
CA ILE A 208 -23.06 -20.02 33.56
C ILE A 208 -22.87 -20.93 34.77
N ASP A 209 -23.93 -21.60 35.24
CA ASP A 209 -23.89 -22.49 36.41
C ASP A 209 -22.98 -23.70 36.20
N GLY A 210 -22.89 -24.20 34.96
CA GLY A 210 -22.03 -25.31 34.58
C GLY A 210 -20.53 -24.99 34.50
N MET A 211 -20.14 -23.71 34.53
CA MET A 211 -18.73 -23.32 34.47
C MET A 211 -17.95 -23.79 35.70
N GLN A 212 -16.93 -24.62 35.46
CA GLN A 212 -16.09 -25.19 36.53
C GLN A 212 -15.19 -24.13 37.18
N ASN A 213 -14.68 -23.20 36.39
CA ASN A 213 -13.85 -22.12 36.91
C ASN A 213 -14.74 -21.02 37.51
N LYS A 214 -14.67 -20.86 38.84
CA LYS A 214 -15.48 -19.90 39.59
C LYS A 214 -15.21 -18.44 39.25
N SER A 215 -14.00 -18.10 38.83
CA SER A 215 -13.68 -16.75 38.37
C SER A 215 -14.37 -16.44 37.03
N TRP A 216 -14.37 -17.38 36.09
CA TRP A 216 -15.09 -17.21 34.83
C TRP A 216 -16.61 -17.25 34.99
N GLN A 217 -17.11 -18.09 35.90
CA GLN A 217 -18.53 -18.09 36.29
C GLN A 217 -18.95 -16.72 36.83
N TRP A 218 -18.14 -16.11 37.70
CA TRP A 218 -18.40 -14.76 38.22
C TRP A 218 -18.42 -13.71 37.11
N VAL A 219 -17.42 -13.70 36.22
CA VAL A 219 -17.37 -12.76 35.08
C VAL A 219 -18.60 -12.90 34.19
N ALA A 220 -18.98 -14.13 33.83
CA ALA A 220 -20.15 -14.38 33.00
C ALA A 220 -21.46 -13.94 33.70
N GLY A 221 -21.58 -14.17 35.01
CA GLY A 221 -22.69 -13.68 35.82
C GLY A 221 -22.77 -12.16 35.83
N MET A 222 -21.66 -11.47 36.07
CA MET A 222 -21.60 -10.00 36.07
C MET A 222 -22.00 -9.42 34.70
N MET A 223 -21.50 -10.01 33.61
CA MET A 223 -21.89 -9.62 32.26
C MET A 223 -23.40 -9.78 32.02
N ALA A 224 -23.98 -10.91 32.42
CA ALA A 224 -25.39 -11.18 32.25
C ALA A 224 -26.29 -10.28 33.12
N THR A 225 -25.91 -10.01 34.38
CA THR A 225 -26.71 -9.21 35.31
C THR A 225 -26.67 -7.72 35.01
N TYR A 226 -25.49 -7.19 34.65
CA TYR A 226 -25.28 -5.74 34.47
C TYR A 226 -25.14 -5.31 33.02
N ASN A 227 -25.31 -6.23 32.07
CA ASN A 227 -25.17 -5.98 30.63
C ASN A 227 -23.79 -5.40 30.26
N LEU A 228 -22.74 -5.94 30.89
CA LEU A 228 -21.35 -5.50 30.67
C LEU A 228 -20.81 -6.09 29.37
N ARG A 229 -20.01 -5.30 28.66
CA ARG A 229 -19.13 -5.82 27.61
C ARG A 229 -18.03 -6.69 28.24
N ASP A 230 -17.51 -7.60 27.44
CA ASP A 230 -16.42 -8.51 27.79
C ASP A 230 -15.26 -7.84 28.56
N HIS A 231 -14.76 -6.71 28.06
CA HIS A 231 -13.67 -5.97 28.68
C HIS A 231 -14.10 -5.11 29.88
N GLU A 232 -15.37 -4.69 29.95
CA GLU A 232 -15.89 -3.90 31.05
C GLU A 232 -15.88 -4.72 32.35
N ALA A 233 -16.22 -6.02 32.28
CA ALA A 233 -16.23 -6.91 33.44
C ALA A 233 -14.87 -7.03 34.18
N PHE A 234 -13.76 -6.66 33.54
CA PHE A 234 -12.41 -6.63 34.15
C PHE A 234 -11.97 -5.27 34.68
N LEU A 235 -12.72 -4.21 34.36
CA LEU A 235 -12.36 -2.82 34.67
C LEU A 235 -13.37 -2.15 35.60
N CYS A 236 -14.54 -2.75 35.81
CA CYS A 236 -15.56 -2.25 36.73
C CYS A 236 -15.17 -2.46 38.20
N GLU A 237 -15.56 -1.51 39.05
CA GLU A 237 -15.55 -1.66 40.50
C GLU A 237 -16.96 -1.93 41.01
N VAL A 238 -17.09 -2.78 42.03
CA VAL A 238 -18.38 -3.08 42.67
C VAL A 238 -18.53 -2.18 43.89
N GLU A 239 -19.54 -1.33 43.88
CA GLU A 239 -19.92 -0.51 45.03
C GLU A 239 -21.17 -1.10 45.69
N TRP A 240 -21.12 -1.29 47.01
CA TRP A 240 -22.27 -1.71 47.79
C TRP A 240 -22.99 -0.48 48.33
N ARG A 241 -24.30 -0.40 48.09
CA ARG A 241 -25.17 0.66 48.63
C ARG A 241 -26.33 0.04 49.39
N GLU A 242 -26.53 0.48 50.62
CA GLU A 242 -27.74 0.18 51.38
C GLU A 242 -28.87 1.07 50.85
N TYR A 243 -30.03 0.45 50.63
CA TYR A 243 -31.22 1.15 50.16
C TYR A 243 -32.01 1.63 51.37
N ASP A 244 -31.87 2.92 51.72
CA ASP A 244 -32.54 3.55 52.88
C ASP A 244 -34.00 3.97 52.59
N GLY A 245 -34.63 3.41 51.55
CA GLY A 245 -36.00 3.76 51.20
C GLY A 245 -37.03 3.14 52.14
N GLU A 246 -37.72 3.96 52.93
CA GLU A 246 -39.01 3.62 53.52
C GLU A 246 -39.98 3.17 52.42
N ARG A 247 -40.54 1.97 52.56
CA ARG A 247 -41.53 1.39 51.64
C ARG A 247 -42.87 2.12 51.71
#